data_AF-A0AAD8VHF5-F1
#
_entry.id   AF-A0AAD8VHF5-F1
#
_cell.length_a   1.000
_cell.length_b   1.000
_cell.length_c   1.000
_cell.angle_alpha   90.00
_cell.angle_beta   90.00
_cell.angle_gamma   90.00
#
_symmetry.space_group_name_H-M   'P 1'
#
loop_
_entity.id
_entity.type
_entity.pdbx_description
1 polymer ?
#
loop_
_entity_poly.entity_id
_entity_poly.type
_entity_poly.pdbx_seq_one_letter_code
_entity_poly.pdbx_strand_id
1 'polypeptide(L)'
;MEAAGEDEFMGGAELDLAQLAREEYSATNNGVPRPLSPRLPSLSPACKREGGSLHPAPLPYLSPKTPDPPAPNQEKEKEPDARGAAILICSTLPTKLDMASAVTISSVSAQAALVSKPRNHGSTSFSGLKASSSSISFESGTSFLGKTASLRASGTPRIVPKAKSGSQISPQASYKVAVLGAAGGIGQPLGLLIKMSPLVSELRLYDIANVKGVAADLSHCNTPAQVMDFTGPAELAECLKGVDVVVIPAGVPRKPGMTRDDLFNINAGIVKSLIEAVADNCPEAFIHIISNPVNSTVPIAAEILKQKGVYNPKKLFGVSTLDVVRANTFVAQKKNLSLIDVDVPVVGGHAGITILPLLSKTRPSVSFTDEETEQLTKRIQNAGTEVVEAKAGAGSATLSMAYAAARFVESSLRAMAGDPDVYECTYVQSELTELPFFASRVKLGKDGVESIISSDLEGVTEYEAKALEALKAELKASIEKGIEFAHKQQGAAASV
;
A
#
# COMPACT_ATOMS: atom_id res chain seq x y z
N MET A 1 1.33 -68.69 -26.71
CA MET A 1 0.51 -68.28 -27.87
C MET A 1 0.48 -66.76 -27.87
N GLU A 2 0.78 -66.20 -29.05
CA GLU A 2 0.99 -64.81 -29.50
C GLU A 2 0.12 -63.72 -28.83
N ALA A 3 0.66 -62.54 -28.48
CA ALA A 3 0.90 -61.32 -29.31
C ALA A 3 -0.41 -60.71 -29.87
N ALA A 4 -0.71 -59.41 -29.82
CA ALA A 4 0.08 -58.17 -29.79
C ALA A 4 -0.81 -56.99 -29.29
N GLY A 5 -0.21 -55.81 -29.06
CA GLY A 5 -0.93 -54.54 -28.89
C GLY A 5 -0.07 -53.45 -28.23
N GLU A 6 0.61 -52.66 -29.06
CA GLU A 6 1.48 -51.53 -28.72
C GLU A 6 0.69 -50.23 -28.44
N ASP A 7 1.32 -49.36 -27.62
CA ASP A 7 1.34 -47.89 -27.61
C ASP A 7 0.09 -47.00 -27.32
N GLU A 8 0.42 -45.82 -26.75
CA GLU A 8 -0.39 -44.63 -26.41
C GLU A 8 -1.14 -44.70 -25.04
N PHE A 9 -1.05 -43.75 -24.09
CA PHE A 9 -0.73 -42.32 -24.11
C PHE A 9 -0.39 -41.88 -22.66
N MET A 10 0.83 -41.40 -22.41
CA MET A 10 1.20 -40.65 -21.19
C MET A 10 1.09 -39.16 -21.54
N GLY A 11 0.17 -38.44 -20.91
CA GLY A 11 -0.04 -37.01 -21.12
C GLY A 11 -0.74 -36.38 -19.93
N GLY A 12 0.05 -36.04 -18.91
CA GLY A 12 -0.40 -35.29 -17.75
C GLY A 12 -0.86 -33.89 -18.13
N ALA A 13 -1.93 -33.44 -17.48
CA ALA A 13 -2.44 -32.09 -17.59
C ALA A 13 -1.46 -31.10 -16.93
N GLU A 14 -0.57 -30.55 -17.73
CA GLU A 14 0.19 -29.35 -17.39
C GLU A 14 -0.73 -28.15 -17.67
N LEU A 15 -1.27 -27.56 -16.60
CA LEU A 15 -2.08 -26.35 -16.67
C LEU A 15 -1.20 -25.17 -17.10
N ASP A 16 -1.31 -24.78 -18.36
CA ASP A 16 -0.55 -23.67 -18.96
C ASP A 16 -0.99 -22.31 -18.39
N LEU A 17 -0.32 -21.92 -17.30
CA LEU A 17 -0.42 -20.60 -16.67
C LEU A 17 -0.04 -19.45 -17.63
N ALA A 18 0.69 -19.71 -18.72
CA ALA A 18 1.03 -18.67 -19.71
C ALA A 18 -0.16 -18.34 -20.63
N GLN A 19 -1.14 -19.24 -20.75
CA GLN A 19 -2.32 -19.02 -21.57
C GLN A 19 -3.30 -18.02 -20.92
N LEU A 20 -3.42 -18.06 -19.59
CA LEU A 20 -4.21 -17.08 -18.82
C LEU A 20 -3.62 -15.65 -18.88
N ALA A 21 -2.30 -15.52 -18.99
CA ALA A 21 -1.64 -14.21 -19.12
C ALA A 21 -1.84 -13.55 -20.49
N ARG A 22 -2.10 -14.35 -21.55
CA ARG A 22 -2.38 -13.84 -22.91
C ARG A 22 -3.81 -13.32 -23.07
N GLU A 23 -4.77 -13.89 -22.35
CA GLU A 23 -6.17 -13.49 -22.43
C GLU A 23 -6.45 -12.13 -21.75
N GLU A 24 -5.70 -11.75 -20.71
CA GLU A 24 -5.83 -10.44 -20.05
C GLU A 24 -5.40 -9.26 -20.95
N TYR A 25 -4.56 -9.47 -21.97
CA TYR A 25 -4.17 -8.41 -22.91
C TYR A 25 -5.17 -8.21 -24.05
N SER A 26 -5.96 -9.23 -24.41
CA SER A 26 -6.93 -9.14 -25.52
C SER A 26 -8.24 -8.45 -25.13
N ALA A 27 -8.58 -8.37 -23.84
CA ALA A 27 -9.86 -7.86 -23.38
C ALA A 27 -9.93 -6.32 -23.29
N THR A 28 -8.80 -5.61 -23.41
CA THR A 28 -8.73 -4.14 -23.25
C THR A 28 -8.70 -3.35 -24.55
N ASN A 29 -8.76 -4.01 -25.72
CA ASN A 29 -8.62 -3.30 -27.00
C ASN A 29 -9.54 -3.87 -28.09
N ASN A 30 -10.84 -3.56 -28.01
CA ASN A 30 -11.79 -3.81 -29.09
C ASN A 30 -12.40 -2.49 -29.59
N GLY A 31 -12.09 -2.12 -30.83
CA GLY A 31 -13.03 -1.37 -31.68
C GLY A 31 -12.51 -0.12 -32.40
N VAL A 32 -11.57 -0.25 -33.35
CA VAL A 32 -11.57 0.62 -34.56
C VAL A 32 -11.04 -0.18 -35.77
N PRO A 33 -11.78 -0.28 -36.89
CA PRO A 33 -11.29 -0.96 -38.09
C PRO A 33 -10.27 -0.09 -38.84
N ARG A 34 -9.11 -0.67 -39.19
CA ARG A 34 -8.11 -0.04 -40.07
C ARG A 34 -8.59 -0.10 -41.54
N PRO A 35 -8.46 0.99 -42.33
CA PRO A 35 -8.57 0.87 -43.77
C PRO A 35 -7.24 0.35 -44.36
N LEU A 36 -7.35 -0.60 -45.29
CA LEU A 36 -6.29 -1.07 -46.19
C LEU A 36 -5.98 0.05 -47.21
N SER A 37 -4.72 0.42 -47.45
CA SER A 37 -3.88 0.01 -48.61
C SER A 37 -2.91 1.18 -48.94
N PRO A 38 -1.91 1.07 -49.86
CA PRO A 38 -1.06 -0.04 -50.30
C PRO A 38 0.45 0.27 -50.13
N ARG A 39 1.31 -0.74 -50.38
CA ARG A 39 2.79 -0.61 -50.46
C ARG A 39 3.23 0.09 -51.75
N LEU A 40 4.34 0.84 -51.69
CA LEU A 40 5.53 0.88 -52.60
C LEU A 40 6.44 2.10 -52.24
N PRO A 41 7.71 2.21 -52.70
CA PRO A 41 8.91 1.68 -52.05
C PRO A 41 9.92 2.77 -51.62
N SER A 42 11.01 2.31 -50.99
CA SER A 42 12.19 3.04 -50.50
C SER A 42 12.91 3.91 -51.53
N LEU A 43 13.24 5.17 -51.19
CA LEU A 43 14.39 5.93 -51.70
C LEU A 43 14.82 7.00 -50.69
N SER A 44 16.14 7.15 -50.51
CA SER A 44 16.86 8.28 -49.90
C SER A 44 18.10 8.56 -50.79
N PRO A 45 18.91 9.64 -50.66
CA PRO A 45 18.81 10.86 -49.82
C PRO A 45 19.13 12.20 -50.57
N ALA A 46 19.07 13.32 -49.80
CA ALA A 46 19.93 14.53 -49.88
C ALA A 46 19.43 15.89 -50.47
N CYS A 47 19.65 16.95 -49.66
CA CYS A 47 19.91 18.38 -49.97
C CYS A 47 18.76 19.24 -50.58
N LYS A 48 18.50 20.52 -50.27
CA LYS A 48 19.23 21.68 -49.71
C LYS A 48 18.25 22.66 -49.02
N ARG A 49 18.82 23.56 -48.21
CA ARG A 49 18.21 24.73 -47.54
C ARG A 49 17.84 25.85 -48.52
N GLU A 50 16.69 26.48 -48.29
CA GLU A 50 16.39 27.95 -48.29
C GLU A 50 15.17 28.09 -47.35
N GLY A 51 14.98 29.05 -46.43
CA GLY A 51 15.39 30.44 -46.40
C GLY A 51 14.16 31.35 -46.58
N GLY A 52 13.19 31.36 -45.63
CA GLY A 52 11.99 32.18 -45.77
C GLY A 52 11.18 32.31 -44.48
N SER A 53 11.25 33.49 -43.86
CA SER A 53 10.46 33.95 -42.71
C SER A 53 9.03 34.25 -43.12
N LEU A 54 8.02 33.74 -42.40
CA LEU A 54 6.67 34.34 -42.29
C LEU A 54 5.83 33.63 -41.19
N HIS A 55 5.47 34.37 -40.16
CA HIS A 55 4.34 34.13 -39.25
C HIS A 55 3.66 35.49 -39.02
N PRO A 56 2.39 35.58 -38.58
CA PRO A 56 1.35 34.55 -38.44
C PRO A 56 -0.02 34.97 -39.02
N ALA A 57 -0.95 34.02 -39.17
CA ALA A 57 -2.39 34.29 -39.21
C ALA A 57 -3.15 33.21 -38.41
N PRO A 58 -4.13 33.58 -37.58
CA PRO A 58 -4.78 32.68 -36.64
C PRO A 58 -5.89 31.85 -37.32
N LEU A 59 -5.95 30.55 -37.01
CA LEU A 59 -7.07 29.68 -37.36
C LEU A 59 -8.05 29.59 -36.17
N PRO A 60 -9.36 29.46 -36.43
CA PRO A 60 -10.40 29.70 -35.45
C PRO A 60 -10.58 28.54 -34.45
N TYR A 61 -10.87 28.92 -33.20
CA TYR A 61 -11.36 28.06 -32.14
C TYR A 61 -12.67 27.35 -32.57
N LEU A 62 -12.65 26.02 -32.59
CA LEU A 62 -13.85 25.19 -32.66
C LEU A 62 -14.25 24.80 -31.23
N SER A 63 -15.38 25.34 -30.77
CA SER A 63 -15.99 24.96 -29.49
C SER A 63 -16.52 23.53 -29.51
N PRO A 64 -16.34 22.73 -28.45
CA PRO A 64 -16.93 21.40 -28.37
C PRO A 64 -18.45 21.48 -28.16
N LYS A 65 -19.20 20.81 -29.05
CA LYS A 65 -20.64 20.59 -28.91
C LYS A 65 -20.90 19.61 -27.77
N THR A 66 -21.75 20.01 -26.83
CA THR A 66 -22.35 19.16 -25.80
C THR A 66 -23.31 18.14 -26.43
N PRO A 67 -23.30 16.86 -26.02
CA PRO A 67 -24.29 15.89 -26.48
C PRO A 67 -25.66 16.12 -25.81
N ASP A 68 -26.72 16.02 -26.59
CA ASP A 68 -28.12 16.08 -26.15
C ASP A 68 -28.49 14.89 -25.22
N PRO A 69 -29.42 15.09 -24.26
CA PRO A 69 -29.87 14.03 -23.37
C PRO A 69 -30.79 13.02 -24.09
N PRO A 70 -30.77 11.73 -23.72
CA PRO A 70 -31.65 10.73 -24.33
C PRO A 70 -33.12 10.90 -23.91
N ALA A 71 -34.02 10.74 -24.87
CA ALA A 71 -35.47 10.75 -24.70
C ALA A 71 -35.99 9.52 -23.91
N PRO A 72 -37.15 9.62 -23.24
CA PRO A 72 -37.63 8.58 -22.32
C PRO A 72 -38.29 7.41 -23.07
N ASN A 73 -37.92 6.19 -22.68
CA ASN A 73 -38.61 4.97 -23.12
C ASN A 73 -39.92 4.79 -22.34
N GLN A 74 -41.00 4.59 -23.09
CA GLN A 74 -42.29 4.13 -22.59
C GLN A 74 -42.33 2.59 -22.49
N GLU A 75 -43.19 2.13 -21.58
CA GLU A 75 -43.90 0.84 -21.54
C GLU A 75 -43.16 -0.43 -21.06
N LYS A 76 -43.45 -0.86 -19.81
CA LYS A 76 -44.49 -1.88 -19.51
C LYS A 76 -44.46 -2.27 -18.02
N GLU A 77 -45.44 -1.79 -17.27
CA GLU A 77 -45.84 -2.40 -16.00
C GLU A 77 -46.70 -3.64 -16.27
N LYS A 78 -46.39 -4.74 -15.57
CA LYS A 78 -47.32 -5.86 -15.37
C LYS A 78 -47.33 -6.20 -13.87
N GLU A 79 -48.50 -5.91 -13.31
CA GLU A 79 -49.11 -6.27 -12.03
C GLU A 79 -48.66 -7.60 -11.40
N PRO A 80 -48.71 -7.68 -10.05
CA PRO A 80 -49.24 -8.88 -9.40
C PRO A 80 -50.52 -8.59 -8.60
N ASP A 81 -51.43 -9.53 -8.78
CA ASP A 81 -52.80 -9.66 -8.30
C ASP A 81 -52.95 -9.64 -6.77
N ALA A 82 -54.05 -9.08 -6.28
CA ALA A 82 -54.40 -8.93 -4.87
C ALA A 82 -55.61 -9.82 -4.52
N ARG A 83 -55.48 -10.61 -3.44
CA ARG A 83 -56.59 -11.10 -2.58
C ARG A 83 -56.00 -11.21 -1.17
N GLY A 84 -56.52 -10.64 -0.09
CA GLY A 84 -57.80 -10.03 0.21
C GLY A 84 -58.14 -10.44 1.65
N ALA A 85 -58.19 -9.49 2.59
CA ALA A 85 -59.07 -9.50 3.78
C ALA A 85 -58.78 -8.26 4.65
N ALA A 86 -59.80 -7.43 4.76
CA ALA A 86 -59.88 -6.22 5.56
C ALA A 86 -60.26 -6.52 7.02
N ILE A 87 -60.07 -5.54 7.91
CA ILE A 87 -61.04 -4.90 8.85
C ILE A 87 -60.24 -3.92 9.73
N LEU A 88 -60.33 -2.60 9.45
CA LEU A 88 -61.07 -1.57 10.21
C LEU A 88 -60.53 -1.35 11.64
N ILE A 89 -60.03 -0.16 12.00
CA ILE A 89 -60.83 0.92 12.62
C ILE A 89 -60.20 2.30 12.37
N CYS A 90 -61.11 3.26 12.26
CA CYS A 90 -61.01 4.66 11.86
C CYS A 90 -60.47 5.61 12.95
N SER A 91 -60.02 6.78 12.48
CA SER A 91 -60.32 8.14 12.99
C SER A 91 -59.19 9.02 13.57
N THR A 92 -58.89 10.06 12.77
CA THR A 92 -58.82 11.50 13.11
C THR A 92 -57.60 12.10 13.84
N LEU A 93 -56.76 12.74 13.01
CA LEU A 93 -56.10 14.06 13.15
C LEU A 93 -57.04 15.14 13.77
N PRO A 94 -56.55 16.31 14.31
CA PRO A 94 -55.67 17.23 13.55
C PRO A 94 -54.69 18.19 14.26
N THR A 95 -53.81 18.78 13.41
CA THR A 95 -53.24 20.16 13.35
C THR A 95 -52.34 20.69 14.48
N LYS A 96 -51.04 20.99 14.21
CA LYS A 96 -50.43 22.20 13.58
C LYS A 96 -50.56 23.50 14.39
N LEU A 97 -49.43 24.13 14.75
CA LEU A 97 -49.22 25.58 14.65
C LEU A 97 -47.72 25.94 14.62
N ASP A 98 -47.34 26.75 13.63
CA ASP A 98 -46.08 27.50 13.51
C ASP A 98 -46.07 28.74 14.42
N MET A 99 -44.88 29.25 14.78
CA MET A 99 -44.51 30.66 14.55
C MET A 99 -43.03 30.95 14.80
N ALA A 100 -42.44 31.74 13.91
CA ALA A 100 -41.13 32.39 14.01
C ALA A 100 -41.27 33.84 14.48
N SER A 101 -40.24 34.40 15.14
CA SER A 101 -39.73 35.77 14.89
C SER A 101 -38.45 36.12 15.65
N ALA A 102 -37.82 37.19 15.15
CA ALA A 102 -36.42 37.62 15.19
C ALA A 102 -35.91 38.35 16.45
N VAL A 103 -34.58 38.21 16.65
CA VAL A 103 -33.52 39.21 16.96
C VAL A 103 -33.70 40.21 18.13
N THR A 104 -32.72 40.22 19.06
CA THR A 104 -32.11 41.47 19.55
C THR A 104 -30.65 41.25 19.96
N ILE A 105 -29.80 42.19 19.55
CA ILE A 105 -28.36 42.34 19.82
C ILE A 105 -28.17 42.97 21.20
N SER A 106 -27.15 42.54 21.96
CA SER A 106 -26.55 43.40 22.99
C SER A 106 -25.06 43.09 23.17
N SER A 107 -24.27 44.14 23.00
CA SER A 107 -22.83 44.23 23.18
C SER A 107 -22.50 44.69 24.61
N VAL A 108 -21.59 44.02 25.33
CA VAL A 108 -20.78 44.67 26.36
C VAL A 108 -19.36 44.08 26.40
N SER A 109 -18.43 45.02 26.24
CA SER A 109 -17.01 45.15 26.52
C SER A 109 -16.20 44.11 27.32
N ALA A 110 -14.95 44.04 26.86
CA ALA A 110 -13.71 43.53 27.43
C ALA A 110 -13.51 43.69 28.95
N GLN A 111 -12.86 42.68 29.53
CA GLN A 111 -11.86 42.87 30.59
C GLN A 111 -10.73 41.86 30.45
N ALA A 112 -9.52 42.37 30.58
CA ALA A 112 -8.24 41.67 30.46
C ALA A 112 -7.73 41.19 31.83
N ALA A 113 -6.72 40.32 31.74
CA ALA A 113 -5.74 39.92 32.76
C ALA A 113 -6.10 38.72 33.65
N LEU A 114 -5.41 37.59 33.47
CA LEU A 114 -4.15 37.31 34.18
C LEU A 114 -3.51 36.02 33.65
N VAL A 115 -2.29 36.17 33.15
CA VAL A 115 -1.40 35.11 32.69
C VAL A 115 -0.84 34.37 33.91
N SER A 116 -1.02 33.05 33.97
CA SER A 116 -0.19 32.15 34.79
C SER A 116 0.42 31.08 33.89
N LYS A 117 1.75 30.99 33.93
CA LYS A 117 2.59 30.08 33.13
C LYS A 117 2.34 28.62 33.49
N PRO A 118 2.28 27.68 32.52
CA PRO A 118 2.64 26.29 32.77
C PRO A 118 4.08 26.01 32.32
N ARG A 119 4.72 25.15 33.12
CA ARG A 119 6.07 24.61 32.96
C ARG A 119 6.19 23.76 31.68
N ASN A 120 7.35 23.87 31.01
CA ASN A 120 7.75 23.03 29.89
C ASN A 120 7.75 21.54 30.26
N HIS A 121 6.92 20.76 29.57
CA HIS A 121 7.20 19.36 29.27
C HIS A 121 7.35 19.22 27.75
N GLY A 122 8.47 18.64 27.32
CA GLY A 122 8.86 18.56 25.92
C GLY A 122 7.88 17.72 25.09
N SER A 123 7.33 18.33 24.05
CA SER A 123 6.57 17.64 23.02
C SER A 123 7.53 17.09 21.95
N THR A 124 7.57 15.77 21.83
CA THR A 124 8.21 15.04 20.74
C THR A 124 7.26 14.99 19.55
N SER A 125 7.56 15.76 18.50
CA SER A 125 6.85 15.75 17.22
C SER A 125 7.44 14.66 16.31
N PHE A 126 6.60 13.74 15.86
CA PHE A 126 6.91 12.63 14.97
C PHE A 126 6.94 13.12 13.52
N SER A 127 8.09 13.01 12.84
CA SER A 127 8.27 13.52 11.48
C SER A 127 8.36 12.36 10.48
N GLY A 128 7.23 12.04 9.82
CA GLY A 128 7.24 11.31 8.56
C GLY A 128 7.68 12.24 7.42
N LEU A 129 8.64 11.80 6.62
CA LEU A 129 9.10 12.42 5.36
C LEU A 129 9.28 13.95 5.41
N LYS A 130 10.39 14.42 5.99
CA LYS A 130 10.87 15.76 5.68
C LYS A 130 11.33 15.81 4.23
N ALA A 131 10.63 16.58 3.40
CA ALA A 131 11.24 17.18 2.23
C ALA A 131 12.40 18.07 2.70
N SER A 132 13.58 17.86 2.12
CA SER A 132 14.74 18.71 2.34
C SER A 132 14.42 20.14 1.90
N SER A 133 14.04 20.99 2.85
CA SER A 133 13.84 22.42 2.61
C SER A 133 15.19 23.13 2.54
N SER A 134 15.84 23.05 1.38
CA SER A 134 16.81 24.07 0.99
C SER A 134 16.04 25.38 0.78
N SER A 135 16.17 26.31 1.73
CA SER A 135 15.65 27.67 1.61
C SER A 135 16.29 28.35 0.40
N ILE A 136 15.54 28.46 -0.70
CA ILE A 136 15.84 29.38 -1.80
C ILE A 136 15.09 30.67 -1.48
N SER A 137 15.84 31.69 -1.08
CA SER A 137 15.32 33.05 -0.97
C SER A 137 14.96 33.56 -2.36
N PHE A 138 13.70 33.97 -2.54
CA PHE A 138 13.26 34.75 -3.68
C PHE A 138 13.86 36.17 -3.57
N GLU A 139 14.82 36.50 -4.42
CA GLU A 139 15.06 37.90 -4.78
C GLU A 139 14.44 38.17 -6.15
N SER A 140 13.42 39.00 -6.11
CA SER A 140 12.78 39.58 -7.29
C SER A 140 13.68 40.70 -7.82
N GLY A 141 14.11 40.60 -9.07
CA GLY A 141 14.95 41.62 -9.70
C GLY A 141 15.11 41.39 -11.20
N THR A 142 14.24 42.00 -11.99
CA THR A 142 14.42 42.14 -13.43
C THR A 142 15.60 43.06 -13.73
N SER A 143 16.51 42.65 -14.61
CA SER A 143 16.96 43.44 -15.77
C SER A 143 18.19 42.84 -16.46
N PHE A 144 18.18 43.00 -17.78
CA PHE A 144 19.12 42.56 -18.77
C PHE A 144 19.94 43.79 -19.20
N LEU A 145 21.28 43.82 -19.00
CA LEU A 145 22.30 44.46 -19.88
C LEU A 145 23.70 44.53 -19.23
N GLY A 146 24.68 43.89 -19.88
CA GLY A 146 25.96 44.49 -20.32
C GLY A 146 27.01 45.08 -19.35
N LYS A 147 28.19 44.43 -19.38
CA LYS A 147 29.58 44.97 -19.36
C LYS A 147 30.33 45.28 -18.03
N THR A 148 31.43 44.53 -17.88
CA THR A 148 32.80 44.88 -17.41
C THR A 148 33.04 45.65 -16.10
N ALA A 149 33.80 45.04 -15.18
CA ALA A 149 35.12 45.47 -14.67
C ALA A 149 35.36 45.19 -13.17
N SER A 150 36.63 44.94 -12.87
CA SER A 150 37.27 44.53 -11.61
C SER A 150 37.38 45.65 -10.56
N LEU A 151 37.34 45.32 -9.25
CA LEU A 151 38.44 45.51 -8.27
C LEU A 151 38.01 45.49 -6.79
N ARG A 152 38.78 44.72 -6.01
CA ARG A 152 39.27 44.89 -4.61
C ARG A 152 38.32 45.10 -3.41
N ALA A 153 38.28 44.02 -2.61
CA ALA A 153 38.73 43.90 -1.19
C ALA A 153 38.21 44.86 -0.10
N SER A 154 37.63 44.28 0.95
CA SER A 154 38.09 44.39 2.36
C SER A 154 37.07 43.79 3.35
N GLY A 155 37.54 43.22 4.48
CA GLY A 155 36.75 43.16 5.71
C GLY A 155 36.55 41.81 6.42
N THR A 156 37.57 41.37 7.19
CA THR A 156 37.49 40.58 8.45
C THR A 156 37.00 39.12 8.46
N PRO A 157 37.72 38.18 9.11
CA PRO A 157 37.24 36.82 9.33
C PRO A 157 36.24 36.79 10.49
N ARG A 158 34.97 36.49 10.19
CA ARG A 158 33.97 36.16 11.21
C ARG A 158 34.25 34.75 11.71
N ILE A 159 34.71 34.64 12.96
CA ILE A 159 34.83 33.36 13.68
C ILE A 159 33.42 32.78 13.81
N VAL A 160 33.16 31.71 13.06
CA VAL A 160 31.93 30.91 13.19
C VAL A 160 32.17 29.90 14.32
N PRO A 161 31.31 29.82 15.35
CA PRO A 161 31.46 28.80 16.38
C PRO A 161 31.26 27.42 15.75
N LYS A 162 32.23 26.53 15.97
CA LYS A 162 32.26 25.15 15.52
C LYS A 162 31.08 24.40 16.15
N ALA A 163 29.96 24.31 15.42
CA ALA A 163 28.85 23.46 15.81
C ALA A 163 29.35 22.01 15.88
N LYS A 164 29.02 21.33 16.98
CA LYS A 164 29.32 19.91 17.15
C LYS A 164 28.73 19.15 15.97
N SER A 165 29.59 18.45 15.24
CA SER A 165 29.24 17.53 14.16
C SER A 165 28.26 16.50 14.70
N GLY A 166 26.96 16.68 14.43
CA GLY A 166 26.09 15.52 14.30
C GLY A 166 26.64 14.67 13.16
N SER A 167 26.70 13.36 13.32
CA SER A 167 27.01 12.45 12.23
C SER A 167 25.98 12.70 11.11
N GLN A 168 26.35 13.47 10.10
CA GLN A 168 25.59 13.54 8.87
C GLN A 168 25.77 12.17 8.21
N ILE A 169 24.81 11.28 8.43
CA ILE A 169 24.67 10.08 7.63
C ILE A 169 24.34 10.60 6.23
N SER A 170 25.34 10.68 5.35
CA SER A 170 25.07 10.75 3.91
C SER A 170 24.51 9.39 3.54
N PRO A 171 23.22 9.25 3.17
CA PRO A 171 22.70 7.96 2.79
C PRO A 171 23.37 7.58 1.48
N GLN A 172 24.38 6.72 1.57
CA GLN A 172 24.91 6.02 0.42
C GLN A 172 23.90 4.91 0.12
N ALA A 173 23.40 4.84 -1.11
CA ALA A 173 22.59 3.73 -1.56
C ALA A 173 23.37 2.43 -1.29
N SER A 174 22.89 1.62 -0.35
CA SER A 174 23.64 0.48 0.19
C SER A 174 22.85 -0.82 0.26
N TYR A 175 21.52 -0.74 0.16
CA TYR A 175 20.65 -1.89 0.39
C TYR A 175 20.06 -2.45 -0.89
N LYS A 176 19.95 -3.77 -0.93
CA LYS A 176 19.34 -4.53 -2.02
C LYS A 176 17.93 -4.94 -1.63
N VAL A 177 16.96 -4.58 -2.46
CA VAL A 177 15.55 -4.90 -2.22
C VAL A 177 15.02 -5.76 -3.36
N ALA A 178 14.42 -6.91 -3.03
CA ALA A 178 13.73 -7.76 -3.98
C ALA A 178 12.21 -7.62 -3.87
N VAL A 179 11.52 -7.48 -5.00
CA VAL A 179 10.05 -7.50 -5.07
C VAL A 179 9.62 -8.75 -5.82
N LEU A 180 8.99 -9.70 -5.11
CA LEU A 180 8.49 -10.96 -5.67
C LEU A 180 7.01 -10.81 -6.02
N GLY A 181 6.67 -10.82 -7.31
CA GLY A 181 5.36 -10.38 -7.83
C GLY A 181 5.40 -8.95 -8.39
N ALA A 182 6.54 -8.55 -8.94
CA ALA A 182 6.83 -7.18 -9.39
C ALA A 182 6.00 -6.73 -10.60
N ALA A 183 5.50 -7.63 -11.44
CA ALA A 183 4.67 -7.29 -12.59
C ALA A 183 3.19 -7.13 -12.24
N GLY A 184 2.78 -7.52 -11.02
CA GLY A 184 1.41 -7.40 -10.53
C GLY A 184 0.96 -5.95 -10.25
N GLY A 185 -0.35 -5.78 -10.02
CA GLY A 185 -0.95 -4.46 -9.80
C GLY A 185 -0.44 -3.70 -8.57
N ILE A 186 0.05 -4.40 -7.54
CA ILE A 186 0.79 -3.80 -6.41
C ILE A 186 2.28 -3.67 -6.74
N GLY A 187 2.86 -4.70 -7.37
CA GLY A 187 4.29 -4.81 -7.65
C GLY A 187 4.85 -3.65 -8.47
N GLN A 188 4.18 -3.25 -9.55
CA GLN A 188 4.66 -2.17 -10.41
C GLN A 188 4.76 -0.81 -9.69
N PRO A 189 3.69 -0.28 -9.07
CA PRO A 189 3.79 0.98 -8.33
C PRO A 189 4.69 0.87 -7.10
N LEU A 190 4.79 -0.32 -6.48
CA LEU A 190 5.73 -0.55 -5.37
C LEU A 190 7.18 -0.46 -5.84
N GLY A 191 7.51 -1.08 -6.97
CA GLY A 191 8.83 -1.01 -7.60
C GLY A 191 9.22 0.43 -7.92
N LEU A 192 8.29 1.24 -8.44
CA LEU A 192 8.51 2.67 -8.66
C LEU A 192 8.86 3.41 -7.36
N LEU A 193 8.10 3.20 -6.29
CA LEU A 193 8.35 3.87 -5.02
C LEU A 193 9.67 3.45 -4.37
N ILE A 194 10.03 2.16 -4.45
CA ILE A 194 11.32 1.66 -3.94
C ILE A 194 12.48 2.22 -4.79
N LYS A 195 12.33 2.29 -6.12
CA LYS A 195 13.30 2.91 -7.04
C LYS A 195 13.57 4.38 -6.69
N MET A 196 12.62 5.09 -6.09
CA MET A 196 12.78 6.47 -5.66
C MET A 196 13.54 6.64 -4.33
N SER A 197 13.73 5.58 -3.54
CA SER A 197 14.44 5.67 -2.26
C SER A 197 15.95 5.86 -2.47
N PRO A 198 16.59 6.82 -1.77
CA PRO A 198 18.05 7.01 -1.84
C PRO A 198 18.84 5.94 -1.09
N LEU A 199 18.18 5.10 -0.29
CA LEU A 199 18.82 4.03 0.49
C LEU A 199 19.05 2.75 -0.33
N VAL A 200 18.37 2.63 -1.47
CA VAL A 200 18.39 1.41 -2.30
C VAL A 200 19.47 1.49 -3.36
N SER A 201 20.38 0.52 -3.38
CA SER A 201 21.43 0.37 -4.40
C SER A 201 21.03 -0.57 -5.54
N GLU A 202 20.27 -1.63 -5.23
CA GLU A 202 19.77 -2.58 -6.22
C GLU A 202 18.29 -2.87 -5.94
N LEU A 203 17.45 -2.66 -6.97
CA LEU A 203 16.05 -3.08 -6.99
C LEU A 203 15.94 -4.30 -7.91
N ARG A 204 15.65 -5.45 -7.31
CA ARG A 204 15.54 -6.73 -8.00
C ARG A 204 14.07 -7.10 -8.15
N LEU A 205 13.62 -7.22 -9.39
CA LEU A 205 12.23 -7.45 -9.71
C LEU A 205 12.06 -8.88 -10.19
N TYR A 206 11.24 -9.65 -9.47
CA TYR A 206 10.90 -11.01 -9.84
C TYR A 206 9.42 -11.14 -10.17
N ASP A 207 9.12 -11.86 -11.25
CA ASP A 207 7.78 -12.35 -11.52
C ASP A 207 7.84 -13.59 -12.43
N ILE A 208 6.72 -14.30 -12.56
CA ILE A 208 6.61 -15.44 -13.50
C ILE A 208 6.56 -14.97 -14.96
N ALA A 209 6.12 -13.73 -15.21
CA ALA A 209 6.00 -13.15 -16.54
C ALA A 209 6.08 -11.61 -16.50
N ASN A 210 6.30 -10.99 -17.67
CA ASN A 210 6.18 -9.54 -17.92
C ASN A 210 7.11 -8.60 -17.13
N VAL A 211 7.98 -9.11 -16.26
CA VAL A 211 8.86 -8.28 -15.42
C VAL A 211 9.94 -7.53 -16.20
N LYS A 212 10.40 -8.05 -17.34
CA LYS A 212 11.42 -7.39 -18.19
C LYS A 212 11.00 -5.99 -18.65
N GLY A 213 9.73 -5.85 -19.04
CA GLY A 213 9.16 -4.56 -19.44
C GLY A 213 9.11 -3.57 -18.27
N VAL A 214 8.72 -4.07 -17.09
CA VAL A 214 8.66 -3.27 -15.85
C VAL A 214 10.06 -2.79 -15.45
N ALA A 215 11.06 -3.66 -15.52
CA ALA A 215 12.44 -3.29 -15.20
C ALA A 215 13.02 -2.28 -16.19
N ALA A 216 12.77 -2.46 -17.49
CA ALA A 216 13.19 -1.51 -18.51
C ALA A 216 12.58 -0.12 -18.27
N ASP A 217 11.28 -0.04 -17.97
CA ASP A 217 10.60 1.21 -17.65
C ASP A 217 11.21 1.90 -16.42
N LEU A 218 11.33 1.16 -15.30
CA LEU A 218 11.91 1.68 -14.06
C LEU A 218 13.39 2.06 -14.17
N SER A 219 14.14 1.43 -15.07
CA SER A 219 15.56 1.73 -15.29
C SER A 219 15.80 3.15 -15.81
N HIS A 220 14.80 3.77 -16.45
CA HIS A 220 14.88 5.13 -16.95
C HIS A 220 14.72 6.19 -15.85
N CYS A 221 14.25 5.82 -14.66
CA CYS A 221 14.16 6.74 -13.53
C CYS A 221 15.57 7.12 -13.03
N ASN A 222 15.87 8.41 -12.99
CA ASN A 222 17.18 9.00 -12.69
C ASN A 222 17.53 9.00 -11.19
N THR A 223 17.49 7.82 -10.58
CA THR A 223 17.81 7.60 -9.16
C THR A 223 18.93 6.56 -9.00
N PRO A 224 19.61 6.47 -7.84
CA PRO A 224 20.80 5.65 -7.68
C PRO A 224 20.59 4.14 -7.86
N ALA A 225 19.41 3.61 -7.51
CA ALA A 225 19.17 2.17 -7.51
C ALA A 225 19.29 1.56 -8.92
N GLN A 226 20.11 0.53 -9.09
CA GLN A 226 20.15 -0.27 -10.32
C GLN A 226 18.95 -1.21 -10.34
N VAL A 227 18.27 -1.32 -11.49
CA VAL A 227 17.10 -2.19 -11.64
C VAL A 227 17.52 -3.46 -12.38
N MET A 228 17.15 -4.61 -11.84
CA MET A 228 17.40 -5.94 -12.43
C MET A 228 16.08 -6.71 -12.54
N ASP A 229 15.88 -7.43 -13.63
CA ASP A 229 14.75 -8.34 -13.83
C ASP A 229 15.14 -9.81 -13.69
N PHE A 230 14.20 -10.60 -13.15
CA PHE A 230 14.31 -12.04 -13.00
C PHE A 230 12.97 -12.70 -13.34
N THR A 231 12.92 -13.47 -14.41
CA THR A 231 11.69 -14.07 -14.95
C THR A 231 11.64 -15.58 -14.71
N GLY A 232 10.60 -16.03 -14.03
CA GLY A 232 10.28 -17.44 -13.86
C GLY A 232 11.18 -18.20 -12.87
N PRO A 233 10.80 -19.44 -12.50
CA PRO A 233 11.38 -20.13 -11.34
C PRO A 233 12.90 -20.32 -11.40
N ALA A 234 13.48 -20.46 -12.60
CA ALA A 234 14.92 -20.67 -12.79
C ALA A 234 15.77 -19.46 -12.35
N GLU A 235 15.21 -18.24 -12.40
CA GLU A 235 15.93 -17.01 -12.08
C GLU A 235 15.67 -16.52 -10.64
N LEU A 236 14.73 -17.15 -9.92
CA LEU A 236 14.35 -16.76 -8.55
C LEU A 236 15.52 -16.84 -7.56
N ALA A 237 16.32 -17.90 -7.63
CA ALA A 237 17.47 -18.06 -6.74
C ALA A 237 18.49 -16.92 -6.92
N GLU A 238 18.79 -16.55 -8.17
CA GLU A 238 19.70 -15.44 -8.48
C GLU A 238 19.13 -14.09 -8.02
N CYS A 239 17.81 -13.89 -8.20
CA CYS A 239 17.11 -12.69 -7.71
C CYS A 239 17.39 -12.45 -6.22
N LEU A 240 17.36 -13.50 -5.42
CA LEU A 240 17.43 -13.43 -3.96
C LEU A 240 18.86 -13.29 -3.40
N LYS A 241 19.91 -13.50 -4.19
CA LYS A 241 21.29 -13.49 -3.67
C LYS A 241 21.69 -12.13 -3.08
N GLY A 242 22.04 -12.16 -1.80
CA GLY A 242 22.53 -10.99 -1.06
C GLY A 242 21.49 -9.89 -0.86
N VAL A 243 20.20 -10.21 -0.97
CA VAL A 243 19.10 -9.28 -0.71
C VAL A 243 18.98 -8.99 0.78
N ASP A 244 18.79 -7.71 1.13
CA ASP A 244 18.60 -7.26 2.51
C ASP A 244 17.11 -7.24 2.90
N VAL A 245 16.24 -6.88 1.96
CA VAL A 245 14.77 -6.82 2.16
C VAL A 245 14.05 -7.51 1.00
N VAL A 246 13.23 -8.51 1.31
CA VAL A 246 12.36 -9.21 0.37
C VAL A 246 10.93 -8.77 0.60
N VAL A 247 10.26 -8.29 -0.44
CA VAL A 247 8.87 -7.85 -0.39
C VAL A 247 8.03 -8.75 -1.29
N ILE A 248 6.98 -9.35 -0.73
CA ILE A 248 6.15 -10.35 -1.41
C ILE A 248 4.72 -9.83 -1.58
N PRO A 249 4.45 -9.02 -2.61
CA PRO A 249 3.09 -8.72 -3.08
C PRO A 249 2.49 -9.82 -3.96
N ALA A 250 3.28 -10.83 -4.35
CA ALA A 250 2.81 -11.93 -5.20
C ALA A 250 1.54 -12.59 -4.64
N GLY A 251 0.57 -12.81 -5.52
CA GLY A 251 -0.69 -13.41 -5.18
C GLY A 251 -1.72 -13.12 -6.25
N VAL A 252 -2.76 -13.95 -6.28
CA VAL A 252 -3.89 -13.76 -7.17
C VAL A 252 -4.90 -12.84 -6.48
N PRO A 253 -5.38 -11.76 -7.12
CA PRO A 253 -6.48 -10.98 -6.59
C PRO A 253 -7.77 -11.79 -6.61
N ARG A 254 -8.70 -11.50 -5.70
CA ARG A 254 -10.02 -12.16 -5.70
C ARG A 254 -10.74 -11.87 -7.03
N LYS A 255 -11.03 -12.92 -7.81
CA LYS A 255 -11.84 -12.84 -9.04
C LYS A 255 -13.31 -13.20 -8.75
N PRO A 256 -14.29 -12.67 -9.52
CA PRO A 256 -15.67 -13.12 -9.44
C PRO A 256 -15.78 -14.65 -9.57
N GLY A 257 -16.57 -15.30 -8.71
CA GLY A 257 -16.74 -16.76 -8.68
C GLY A 257 -15.72 -17.53 -7.85
N MET A 258 -14.63 -16.91 -7.39
CA MET A 258 -13.63 -17.55 -6.52
C MET A 258 -14.10 -17.58 -5.05
N THR A 259 -14.05 -18.75 -4.40
CA THR A 259 -14.35 -18.86 -2.97
C THR A 259 -13.21 -18.27 -2.11
N ARG A 260 -13.49 -18.00 -0.83
CA ARG A 260 -12.44 -17.57 0.12
C ARG A 260 -11.35 -18.63 0.28
N ASP A 261 -11.73 -19.91 0.20
CA ASP A 261 -10.80 -21.03 0.35
C ASP A 261 -9.95 -21.25 -0.89
N ASP A 262 -10.50 -21.06 -2.09
CA ASP A 262 -9.71 -21.13 -3.33
C ASP A 262 -8.59 -20.08 -3.34
N LEU A 263 -8.95 -18.83 -3.00
CA LEU A 263 -8.00 -17.73 -2.90
C LEU A 263 -6.91 -18.02 -1.87
N PHE A 264 -7.29 -18.57 -0.71
CA PHE A 264 -6.36 -18.98 0.32
C PHE A 264 -5.39 -20.04 -0.21
N ASN A 265 -5.89 -21.14 -0.80
CA ASN A 265 -5.04 -22.25 -1.24
C ASN A 265 -4.04 -21.83 -2.32
N ILE A 266 -4.48 -21.01 -3.28
CA ILE A 266 -3.61 -20.49 -4.34
C ILE A 266 -2.50 -19.62 -3.74
N ASN A 267 -2.86 -18.64 -2.92
CA ASN A 267 -1.87 -17.73 -2.35
C ASN A 267 -0.98 -18.41 -1.30
N ALA A 268 -1.50 -19.41 -0.58
CA ALA A 268 -0.71 -20.23 0.34
C ALA A 268 0.37 -21.02 -0.41
N GLY A 269 0.04 -21.61 -1.57
CA GLY A 269 1.01 -22.27 -2.44
C GLY A 269 2.08 -21.31 -2.97
N ILE A 270 1.67 -20.13 -3.45
CA ILE A 270 2.60 -19.09 -3.93
C ILE A 270 3.56 -18.66 -2.80
N VAL A 271 3.04 -18.33 -1.62
CA VAL A 271 3.85 -17.88 -0.48
C VAL A 271 4.80 -18.98 -0.03
N LYS A 272 4.34 -20.24 0.05
CA LYS A 272 5.21 -21.37 0.39
C LYS A 272 6.41 -21.44 -0.56
N SER A 273 6.18 -21.49 -1.87
CA SER A 273 7.25 -21.64 -2.85
C SER A 273 8.25 -20.48 -2.82
N LEU A 274 7.76 -19.24 -2.67
CA LEU A 274 8.63 -18.07 -2.57
C LEU A 274 9.44 -18.06 -1.27
N ILE A 275 8.84 -18.47 -0.14
CA ILE A 275 9.53 -18.53 1.15
C ILE A 275 10.55 -19.67 1.20
N GLU A 276 10.29 -20.81 0.56
CA GLU A 276 11.30 -21.86 0.39
C GLU A 276 12.54 -21.31 -0.33
N ALA A 277 12.35 -20.54 -1.40
CA ALA A 277 13.45 -19.90 -2.10
C ALA A 277 14.17 -18.83 -1.25
N VAL A 278 13.43 -18.03 -0.48
CA VAL A 278 14.02 -17.04 0.45
C VAL A 278 14.87 -17.74 1.51
N ALA A 279 14.36 -18.82 2.12
CA ALA A 279 15.07 -19.62 3.11
C ALA A 279 16.39 -20.16 2.56
N ASP A 280 16.40 -20.61 1.31
CA ASP A 280 17.56 -21.23 0.68
C ASP A 280 18.61 -20.21 0.19
N ASN A 281 18.22 -18.97 -0.12
CA ASN A 281 19.10 -18.00 -0.82
C ASN A 281 19.41 -16.71 -0.04
N CYS A 282 18.53 -16.28 0.86
CA CYS A 282 18.73 -15.06 1.66
C CYS A 282 18.02 -15.14 3.04
N PRO A 283 18.33 -16.15 3.87
CA PRO A 283 17.64 -16.38 5.15
C PRO A 283 17.75 -15.21 6.14
N GLU A 284 18.76 -14.35 5.98
CA GLU A 284 18.99 -13.19 6.84
C GLU A 284 18.23 -11.91 6.43
N ALA A 285 17.53 -11.93 5.29
CA ALA A 285 16.78 -10.78 4.80
C ALA A 285 15.58 -10.46 5.70
N PHE A 286 15.13 -9.20 5.70
CA PHE A 286 13.81 -8.87 6.24
C PHE A 286 12.75 -9.28 5.22
N ILE A 287 11.77 -10.07 5.67
CA ILE A 287 10.74 -10.67 4.82
C ILE A 287 9.42 -9.94 5.07
N HIS A 288 8.94 -9.23 4.05
CA HIS A 288 7.69 -8.47 4.10
C HIS A 288 6.60 -9.21 3.32
N ILE A 289 5.66 -9.82 4.03
CA ILE A 289 4.50 -10.51 3.45
C ILE A 289 3.37 -9.50 3.25
N ILE A 290 2.98 -9.29 1.99
CA ILE A 290 1.78 -8.53 1.59
C ILE A 290 0.70 -9.49 1.05
N SER A 291 1.11 -10.66 0.55
CA SER A 291 0.23 -11.71 0.03
C SER A 291 -0.92 -12.02 0.97
N ASN A 292 -2.14 -11.79 0.49
CA ASN A 292 -3.35 -12.04 1.27
C ASN A 292 -3.77 -13.52 1.23
N PRO A 293 -4.36 -14.05 2.32
CA PRO A 293 -4.67 -13.37 3.58
C PRO A 293 -3.48 -13.33 4.54
N VAL A 294 -3.03 -12.13 4.93
CA VAL A 294 -1.83 -11.91 5.79
C VAL A 294 -1.89 -12.69 7.11
N ASN A 295 -3.08 -12.76 7.72
CA ASN A 295 -3.33 -13.50 8.97
C ASN A 295 -2.99 -14.99 8.89
N SER A 296 -2.90 -15.57 7.69
CA SER A 296 -2.54 -16.98 7.47
C SER A 296 -1.23 -17.14 6.70
N THR A 297 -0.90 -16.24 5.77
CA THR A 297 0.33 -16.34 4.98
C THR A 297 1.60 -16.06 5.79
N VAL A 298 1.53 -15.22 6.84
CA VAL A 298 2.64 -15.05 7.79
C VAL A 298 2.90 -16.32 8.62
N PRO A 299 1.88 -16.95 9.24
CA PRO A 299 2.05 -18.27 9.86
C PRO A 299 2.61 -19.32 8.90
N ILE A 300 2.14 -19.37 7.65
CA ILE A 300 2.72 -20.26 6.62
C ILE A 300 4.21 -19.98 6.46
N ALA A 301 4.59 -18.72 6.23
CA ALA A 301 5.99 -18.34 6.05
C ALA A 301 6.86 -18.73 7.25
N ALA A 302 6.36 -18.50 8.47
CA ALA A 302 7.05 -18.89 9.70
C ALA A 302 7.29 -20.40 9.78
N GLU A 303 6.27 -21.21 9.51
CA GLU A 303 6.40 -22.67 9.55
C GLU A 303 7.34 -23.21 8.47
N ILE A 304 7.30 -22.68 7.25
CA ILE A 304 8.25 -23.06 6.19
C ILE A 304 9.69 -22.71 6.58
N LEU A 305 9.92 -21.51 7.14
CA LEU A 305 11.25 -21.12 7.63
C LEU A 305 11.72 -22.00 8.79
N LYS A 306 10.80 -22.45 9.67
CA LYS A 306 11.12 -23.39 10.76
C LYS A 306 11.50 -24.77 10.21
N GLN A 307 10.74 -25.27 9.23
CA GLN A 307 11.04 -26.53 8.54
C GLN A 307 12.42 -26.48 7.85
N LYS A 308 12.79 -25.33 7.31
CA LYS A 308 14.11 -25.06 6.71
C LYS A 308 15.22 -24.78 7.73
N GLY A 309 14.89 -24.65 9.02
CA GLY A 309 15.87 -24.42 10.10
C GLY A 309 16.46 -23.01 10.15
N VAL A 310 15.85 -22.03 9.49
CA VAL A 310 16.37 -20.65 9.36
C VAL A 310 15.42 -19.58 9.92
N TYR A 311 14.39 -19.99 10.66
CA TYR A 311 13.40 -19.06 11.17
C TYR A 311 13.96 -18.08 12.21
N ASN A 312 13.88 -16.79 11.90
CA ASN A 312 14.12 -15.70 12.83
C ASN A 312 12.84 -14.86 13.00
N PRO A 313 12.15 -14.91 14.16
CA PRO A 313 10.89 -14.18 14.36
C PRO A 313 11.04 -12.66 14.29
N LYS A 314 12.27 -12.12 14.46
CA LYS A 314 12.52 -10.67 14.36
C LYS A 314 12.52 -10.15 12.93
N LYS A 315 12.61 -11.02 11.93
CA LYS A 315 12.82 -10.65 10.51
C LYS A 315 11.65 -11.01 9.59
N LEU A 316 10.57 -11.59 10.12
CA LEU A 316 9.36 -11.90 9.36
C LEU A 316 8.23 -10.94 9.73
N PHE A 317 7.73 -10.21 8.74
CA PHE A 317 6.77 -9.13 8.92
C PHE A 317 5.56 -9.32 8.01
N GLY A 318 4.36 -9.35 8.59
CA GLY A 318 3.13 -9.09 7.86
C GLY A 318 2.89 -7.59 7.75
N VAL A 319 2.79 -7.08 6.52
CA VAL A 319 2.64 -5.65 6.26
C VAL A 319 1.18 -5.23 6.49
N SER A 320 0.87 -4.72 7.68
CA SER A 320 -0.44 -4.14 8.03
C SER A 320 -0.47 -2.60 7.95
N THR A 321 0.59 -1.99 7.40
CA THR A 321 0.76 -0.52 7.33
C THR A 321 -0.39 0.18 6.61
N LEU A 322 -1.08 -0.50 5.67
CA LEU A 322 -2.23 0.08 4.97
C LEU A 322 -3.38 0.41 5.93
N ASP A 323 -3.55 -0.37 7.00
CA ASP A 323 -4.61 -0.12 7.99
C ASP A 323 -4.30 1.14 8.81
N VAL A 324 -3.04 1.34 9.19
CA VAL A 324 -2.56 2.58 9.84
C VAL A 324 -2.74 3.77 8.91
N VAL A 325 -2.37 3.65 7.63
CA VAL A 325 -2.54 4.72 6.63
C VAL A 325 -4.01 5.12 6.50
N ARG A 326 -4.92 4.14 6.47
CA ARG A 326 -6.37 4.37 6.43
C ARG A 326 -6.88 5.00 7.72
N ALA A 327 -6.49 4.48 8.87
CA ALA A 327 -6.88 5.01 10.18
C ALA A 327 -6.47 6.48 10.31
N ASN A 328 -5.21 6.82 10.01
CA ASN A 328 -4.71 8.19 10.05
C ASN A 328 -5.53 9.09 9.10
N THR A 329 -5.82 8.62 7.88
CA THR A 329 -6.61 9.37 6.90
C THR A 329 -8.02 9.66 7.40
N PHE A 330 -8.72 8.64 7.89
CA PHE A 330 -10.12 8.77 8.29
C PHE A 330 -10.28 9.55 9.59
N VAL A 331 -9.36 9.37 10.54
CA VAL A 331 -9.34 10.15 11.78
C VAL A 331 -9.02 11.61 11.49
N ALA A 332 -8.03 11.91 10.65
CA ALA A 332 -7.71 13.28 10.24
C ALA A 332 -8.92 13.98 9.60
N GLN A 333 -9.62 13.29 8.70
CA GLN A 333 -10.84 13.81 8.07
C GLN A 333 -11.97 14.04 9.08
N LYS A 334 -12.23 13.07 9.97
CA LYS A 334 -13.33 13.14 10.94
C LYS A 334 -13.10 14.23 11.98
N LYS A 335 -11.86 14.43 12.42
CA LYS A 335 -11.48 15.39 13.47
C LYS A 335 -10.89 16.70 12.94
N ASN A 336 -10.87 16.88 11.62
CA ASN A 336 -10.29 18.04 10.95
C ASN A 336 -8.86 18.33 11.42
N LEU A 337 -8.04 17.28 11.50
CA LEU A 337 -6.64 17.36 11.90
C LEU A 337 -5.73 17.41 10.67
N SER A 338 -4.55 17.96 10.87
CA SER A 338 -3.46 17.89 9.90
C SER A 338 -2.99 16.43 9.75
N LEU A 339 -3.15 15.86 8.55
CA LEU A 339 -2.90 14.44 8.28
C LEU A 339 -1.47 14.00 8.64
N ILE A 340 -0.48 14.89 8.45
CA ILE A 340 0.93 14.59 8.73
C ILE A 340 1.22 14.40 10.22
N ASP A 341 0.36 14.94 11.08
CA ASP A 341 0.51 14.88 12.54
C ASP A 341 -0.28 13.72 13.18
N VAL A 342 -1.12 13.02 12.39
CA VAL A 342 -1.98 11.94 12.89
C VAL A 342 -1.25 10.60 12.90
N ASP A 343 -1.23 9.96 14.06
CA ASP A 343 -0.77 8.58 14.29
C ASP A 343 -1.80 7.81 15.12
N VAL A 344 -2.42 6.81 14.52
CA VAL A 344 -3.36 5.89 15.15
C VAL A 344 -2.73 4.49 15.14
N PRO A 345 -2.38 3.91 16.30
CA PRO A 345 -1.94 2.52 16.34
C PRO A 345 -3.08 1.59 15.88
N VAL A 346 -2.77 0.61 15.04
CA VAL A 346 -3.71 -0.42 14.60
C VAL A 346 -3.11 -1.78 14.96
N VAL A 347 -3.86 -2.57 15.73
CA VAL A 347 -3.43 -3.85 16.30
C VAL A 347 -4.33 -5.00 15.86
N GLY A 348 -3.96 -6.24 16.18
CA GLY A 348 -4.75 -7.44 15.86
C GLY A 348 -4.25 -8.20 14.64
N GLY A 349 -4.95 -8.10 13.52
CA GLY A 349 -4.66 -8.73 12.24
C GLY A 349 -4.96 -7.78 11.08
N HIS A 350 -5.11 -8.33 9.87
CA HIS A 350 -5.28 -7.60 8.61
C HIS A 350 -6.55 -8.04 7.83
N ALA A 351 -7.60 -8.48 8.53
CA ALA A 351 -8.85 -8.88 7.89
C ALA A 351 -10.08 -8.60 8.76
N GLY A 352 -11.07 -7.87 8.23
CA GLY A 352 -12.36 -7.68 8.89
C GLY A 352 -12.21 -7.18 10.33
N ILE A 353 -12.88 -7.84 11.26
CA ILE A 353 -12.87 -7.45 12.68
C ILE A 353 -11.49 -7.60 13.33
N THR A 354 -10.57 -8.34 12.72
CA THR A 354 -9.20 -8.47 13.24
C THR A 354 -8.41 -7.18 13.16
N ILE A 355 -8.84 -6.21 12.34
CA ILE A 355 -8.23 -4.89 12.29
C ILE A 355 -8.81 -4.04 13.43
N LEU A 356 -8.00 -3.77 14.46
CA LEU A 356 -8.42 -2.98 15.63
C LEU A 356 -7.65 -1.64 15.71
N PRO A 357 -8.25 -0.52 15.25
CA PRO A 357 -7.68 0.80 15.47
C PRO A 357 -7.86 1.22 16.94
N LEU A 358 -6.76 1.54 17.61
CA LEU A 358 -6.76 2.05 18.98
C LEU A 358 -6.99 3.56 18.96
N LEU A 359 -8.24 3.97 18.72
CA LEU A 359 -8.63 5.38 18.61
C LEU A 359 -8.35 6.15 19.90
N SER A 360 -8.41 5.50 21.07
CA SER A 360 -8.05 6.10 22.36
C SER A 360 -6.57 6.47 22.48
N LYS A 361 -5.72 5.90 21.62
CA LYS A 361 -4.27 6.13 21.56
C LYS A 361 -3.84 7.05 20.42
N THR A 362 -4.81 7.66 19.73
CA THR A 362 -4.55 8.62 18.65
C THR A 362 -3.64 9.75 19.11
N ARG A 363 -2.64 10.08 18.30
CA ARG A 363 -1.82 11.28 18.44
C ARG A 363 -2.06 12.20 17.24
N PRO A 364 -2.26 13.52 17.43
CA PRO A 364 -2.47 14.20 18.71
C PRO A 364 -3.74 13.69 19.43
N SER A 365 -3.74 13.81 20.76
CA SER A 365 -4.86 13.32 21.58
C SER A 365 -6.16 14.05 21.21
N VAL A 366 -7.19 13.28 20.87
CA VAL A 366 -8.53 13.77 20.54
C VAL A 366 -9.59 12.85 21.14
N SER A 367 -10.72 13.42 21.55
CA SER A 367 -11.85 12.66 22.09
C SER A 367 -12.78 12.19 20.97
N PHE A 368 -13.29 10.97 21.10
CA PHE A 368 -14.32 10.39 20.22
C PHE A 368 -15.56 10.08 21.05
N THR A 369 -16.76 10.29 20.49
CA THR A 369 -17.97 9.71 21.05
C THR A 369 -18.02 8.20 20.76
N ASP A 370 -18.90 7.48 21.43
CA ASP A 370 -19.09 6.04 21.20
C ASP A 370 -19.51 5.77 19.75
N GLU A 371 -20.42 6.59 19.20
CA GLU A 371 -20.88 6.48 17.82
C GLU A 371 -19.75 6.77 16.82
N GLU A 372 -18.90 7.77 17.08
CA GLU A 372 -17.75 8.06 16.23
C GLU A 372 -16.74 6.91 16.25
N THR A 373 -16.49 6.35 17.43
CA THR A 373 -15.59 5.21 17.64
C THR A 373 -16.06 4.01 16.84
N GLU A 374 -17.35 3.68 16.95
CA GLU A 374 -17.95 2.56 16.23
C GLU A 374 -17.93 2.76 14.71
N GLN A 375 -18.33 3.95 14.23
CA GLN A 375 -18.35 4.28 12.80
C GLN A 375 -16.95 4.25 12.18
N LEU A 376 -15.96 4.86 12.84
CA LEU A 376 -14.58 4.87 12.35
C LEU A 376 -13.98 3.47 12.35
N THR A 377 -14.19 2.69 13.42
CA THR A 377 -13.70 1.32 13.51
C THR A 377 -14.25 0.47 12.37
N LYS A 378 -15.58 0.49 12.15
CA LYS A 378 -16.22 -0.25 11.05
C LYS A 378 -15.71 0.19 9.68
N ARG A 379 -15.51 1.49 9.47
CA ARG A 379 -14.98 1.99 8.19
C ARG A 379 -13.54 1.54 7.96
N ILE A 380 -12.69 1.59 8.98
CA ILE A 380 -11.28 1.14 8.90
C ILE A 380 -11.24 -0.36 8.56
N GLN A 381 -12.04 -1.18 9.24
CA GLN A 381 -12.14 -2.63 9.01
C GLN A 381 -12.63 -2.98 7.59
N ASN A 382 -13.53 -2.17 7.02
CA ASN A 382 -14.16 -2.43 5.72
C ASN A 382 -13.57 -1.64 4.55
N ALA A 383 -12.55 -0.80 4.78
CA ALA A 383 -11.94 0.04 3.75
C ALA A 383 -11.32 -0.76 2.58
N GLY A 384 -10.97 -2.02 2.80
CA GLY A 384 -10.59 -2.95 1.73
C GLY A 384 -11.77 -3.25 0.80
N THR A 385 -12.91 -3.59 1.39
CA THR A 385 -14.17 -3.88 0.69
C THR A 385 -14.69 -2.66 -0.07
N GLU A 386 -14.64 -1.47 0.54
CA GLU A 386 -15.03 -0.21 -0.11
C GLU A 386 -14.28 0.01 -1.44
N VAL A 387 -12.98 -0.30 -1.48
CA VAL A 387 -12.18 -0.15 -2.72
C VAL A 387 -12.54 -1.22 -3.75
N VAL A 388 -12.82 -2.46 -3.33
CA VAL A 388 -13.25 -3.54 -4.24
C VAL A 388 -14.59 -3.19 -4.88
N GLU A 389 -15.54 -2.67 -4.10
CA GLU A 389 -16.84 -2.22 -4.58
C GLU A 389 -16.71 -1.02 -5.52
N ALA A 390 -15.89 -0.02 -5.17
CA ALA A 390 -15.63 1.13 -6.03
C ALA A 390 -14.94 0.76 -7.35
N LYS A 391 -14.17 -0.34 -7.38
CA LYS A 391 -13.58 -0.92 -8.58
C LYS A 391 -14.52 -1.88 -9.32
N ALA A 392 -15.79 -1.97 -8.91
CA ALA A 392 -16.78 -2.89 -9.48
C ALA A 392 -16.29 -4.35 -9.54
N GLY A 393 -15.51 -4.78 -8.54
CA GLY A 393 -14.93 -6.12 -8.48
C GLY A 393 -13.70 -6.34 -9.37
N ALA A 394 -13.22 -5.34 -10.11
CA ALA A 394 -12.03 -5.41 -10.96
C ALA A 394 -10.70 -5.35 -10.16
N GLY A 395 -10.66 -5.96 -8.97
CA GLY A 395 -9.51 -6.03 -8.08
C GLY A 395 -9.65 -5.18 -6.81
N SER A 396 -8.60 -5.22 -5.99
CA SER A 396 -8.52 -4.57 -4.68
C SER A 396 -7.60 -3.33 -4.69
N ALA A 397 -7.31 -2.78 -3.51
CA ALA A 397 -6.37 -1.67 -3.36
C ALA A 397 -4.98 -2.03 -3.89
N THR A 398 -4.52 -1.28 -4.89
CA THR A 398 -3.20 -1.47 -5.52
C THR A 398 -2.26 -0.32 -5.18
N LEU A 399 -2.64 0.91 -5.54
CA LEU A 399 -1.82 2.12 -5.37
C LEU A 399 -1.58 2.45 -3.89
N SER A 400 -2.63 2.47 -3.07
CA SER A 400 -2.50 2.75 -1.63
C SER A 400 -1.75 1.63 -0.90
N MET A 401 -1.87 0.38 -1.35
CA MET A 401 -1.09 -0.73 -0.82
C MET A 401 0.40 -0.59 -1.18
N ALA A 402 0.73 -0.23 -2.43
CA ALA A 402 2.10 0.06 -2.83
C ALA A 402 2.72 1.20 -2.01
N TYR A 403 1.97 2.28 -1.77
CA TYR A 403 2.38 3.35 -0.87
C TYR A 403 2.68 2.86 0.56
N ALA A 404 1.75 2.10 1.15
CA ALA A 404 1.92 1.59 2.50
C ALA A 404 3.10 0.60 2.62
N ALA A 405 3.27 -0.28 1.63
CA ALA A 405 4.39 -1.21 1.58
C ALA A 405 5.73 -0.47 1.39
N ALA A 406 5.79 0.53 0.51
CA ALA A 406 7.00 1.33 0.32
C ALA A 406 7.38 2.10 1.59
N ARG A 407 6.39 2.63 2.34
CA ARG A 407 6.63 3.23 3.67
C ARG A 407 7.26 2.22 4.63
N PHE A 408 6.76 0.99 4.68
CA PHE A 408 7.30 -0.04 5.57
C PHE A 408 8.70 -0.50 5.16
N VAL A 409 8.98 -0.59 3.85
CA VAL A 409 10.33 -0.80 3.31
C VAL A 409 11.26 0.32 3.74
N GLU A 410 10.88 1.58 3.54
CA GLU A 410 11.70 2.74 3.94
C GLU A 410 11.99 2.74 5.45
N SER A 411 10.99 2.43 6.29
CA SER A 411 11.21 2.27 7.74
C SER A 411 12.21 1.15 8.04
N SER A 412 12.13 0.00 7.36
CA SER A 412 13.10 -1.09 7.52
C SER A 412 14.52 -0.70 7.08
N LEU A 413 14.67 0.00 5.96
CA LEU A 413 15.95 0.49 5.47
C LEU A 413 16.57 1.52 6.42
N ARG A 414 15.78 2.45 6.96
CA ARG A 414 16.24 3.40 7.99
C ARG A 414 16.71 2.69 9.26
N ALA A 415 15.97 1.69 9.72
CA ALA A 415 16.33 0.89 10.89
C ALA A 415 17.66 0.13 10.66
N MET A 416 17.83 -0.49 9.48
CA MET A 416 19.09 -1.10 9.04
C MET A 416 20.24 -0.09 8.99
N ALA A 417 19.98 1.15 8.57
CA ALA A 417 20.96 2.23 8.55
C ALA A 417 21.33 2.75 9.95
N GLY A 418 20.64 2.26 11.00
CA GLY A 418 20.91 2.61 12.39
C GLY A 418 20.15 3.83 12.88
N ASP A 419 19.04 4.22 12.23
CA ASP A 419 18.07 5.14 12.81
C ASP A 419 17.51 4.52 14.10
N PRO A 420 17.74 5.14 15.29
CA PRO A 420 17.35 4.54 16.56
C PRO A 420 15.85 4.70 16.85
N ASP A 421 15.08 5.44 16.04
CA ASP A 421 13.73 5.89 16.33
C ASP A 421 12.73 5.50 15.23
N VAL A 422 12.73 4.22 14.84
CA VAL A 422 11.82 3.67 13.83
C VAL A 422 10.73 2.81 14.47
N TYR A 423 9.47 3.22 14.30
CA TYR A 423 8.30 2.47 14.78
C TYR A 423 7.27 2.28 13.68
N GLU A 424 6.72 1.07 13.60
CA GLU A 424 5.62 0.74 12.69
C GLU A 424 4.68 -0.27 13.37
N CYS A 425 3.41 -0.28 12.98
CA CYS A 425 2.53 -1.42 13.29
C CYS A 425 2.74 -2.51 12.23
N THR A 426 2.95 -3.75 12.67
CA THR A 426 3.17 -4.90 11.78
C THR A 426 2.73 -6.19 12.46
N TYR A 427 2.28 -7.16 11.66
CA TYR A 427 1.84 -8.49 12.11
C TYR A 427 3.04 -9.43 12.22
N VAL A 428 3.44 -9.76 13.45
CA VAL A 428 4.67 -10.50 13.75
C VAL A 428 4.40 -11.60 14.77
N GLN A 429 5.37 -12.51 14.97
CA GLN A 429 5.32 -13.39 16.14
C GLN A 429 5.36 -12.53 17.40
N SER A 430 4.42 -12.76 18.32
CA SER A 430 4.19 -11.88 19.46
C SER A 430 3.77 -12.65 20.71
N GLU A 431 4.09 -12.07 21.86
CA GLU A 431 3.71 -12.57 23.19
C GLU A 431 2.72 -11.62 23.89
N LEU A 432 2.21 -10.60 23.20
CA LEU A 432 1.23 -9.65 23.77
C LEU A 432 -0.13 -10.29 24.10
N THR A 433 -0.42 -11.42 23.46
CA THR A 433 -1.65 -12.19 23.64
C THR A 433 -1.29 -13.67 23.70
N GLU A 434 -2.28 -14.52 23.97
CA GLU A 434 -2.16 -15.98 23.88
C GLU A 434 -1.97 -16.50 22.44
N LEU A 435 -2.17 -15.64 21.43
CA LEU A 435 -2.01 -15.98 20.03
C LEU A 435 -0.54 -15.85 19.62
N PRO A 436 0.02 -16.78 18.83
CA PRO A 436 1.43 -16.76 18.45
C PRO A 436 1.79 -15.61 17.51
N PHE A 437 0.81 -15.03 16.80
CA PHE A 437 1.01 -13.91 15.90
C PHE A 437 -0.02 -12.81 16.18
N PHE A 438 0.45 -11.56 16.23
CA PHE A 438 -0.39 -10.41 16.53
C PHE A 438 0.21 -9.13 15.96
N ALA A 439 -0.61 -8.29 15.34
CA ALA A 439 -0.21 -6.97 14.86
C ALA A 439 -0.15 -6.00 16.03
N SER A 440 0.98 -5.33 16.16
CA SER A 440 1.19 -4.31 17.19
C SER A 440 2.27 -3.35 16.75
N ARG A 441 2.39 -2.23 17.47
CA ARG A 441 3.50 -1.30 17.26
C ARG A 441 4.80 -1.98 17.71
N VAL A 442 5.79 -1.98 16.83
CA VAL A 442 7.13 -2.49 17.11
C VAL A 442 8.15 -1.38 16.88
N LYS A 443 9.25 -1.46 17.63
CA LYS A 443 10.47 -0.72 17.32
C LYS A 443 11.32 -1.58 16.38
N LEU A 444 11.70 -1.01 15.25
CA LEU A 444 12.61 -1.65 14.29
C LEU A 444 14.05 -1.19 14.56
N GLY A 445 14.98 -2.11 14.38
CA GLY A 445 16.42 -1.86 14.43
C GLY A 445 17.17 -2.62 13.35
N LYS A 446 18.50 -2.68 13.51
CA LYS A 446 19.39 -3.25 12.50
C LYS A 446 19.12 -4.73 12.20
N ASP A 447 18.69 -5.47 13.22
CA ASP A 447 18.47 -6.92 13.15
C ASP A 447 16.97 -7.30 13.16
N GLY A 448 16.09 -6.35 12.85
CA GLY A 448 14.65 -6.55 12.76
C GLY A 448 13.91 -5.96 13.95
N VAL A 449 12.92 -6.67 14.50
CA VAL A 449 12.18 -6.24 15.68
C VAL A 449 13.12 -6.14 16.90
N GLU A 450 13.31 -4.93 17.42
CA GLU A 450 14.06 -4.69 18.68
C GLU A 450 13.16 -4.88 19.90
N SER A 451 11.94 -4.34 19.85
CA SER A 451 10.99 -4.43 20.96
C SER A 451 9.56 -4.30 20.47
N ILE A 452 8.65 -5.03 21.10
CA ILE A 452 7.20 -4.89 20.90
C ILE A 452 6.65 -3.91 21.94
N ILE A 453 5.84 -2.94 21.53
CA ILE A 453 5.35 -1.85 22.38
C ILE A 453 4.04 -2.28 23.04
N SER A 454 4.13 -2.88 24.24
CA SER A 454 2.96 -3.33 25.01
C SER A 454 2.09 -2.19 25.55
N SER A 455 2.68 -1.01 25.79
CA SER A 455 2.00 0.14 26.39
C SER A 455 0.82 0.67 25.58
N ASP A 456 0.76 0.37 24.28
CA ASP A 456 -0.38 0.74 23.43
C ASP A 456 -1.67 0.00 23.86
N LEU A 457 -1.55 -1.20 24.45
CA LEU A 457 -2.67 -2.00 24.96
C LEU A 457 -3.06 -1.66 26.41
N GLU A 458 -2.25 -0.87 27.12
CA GLU A 458 -2.56 -0.47 28.49
C GLU A 458 -3.59 0.64 28.53
N GLY A 459 -4.64 0.51 29.35
CA GLY A 459 -5.66 1.55 29.50
C GLY A 459 -6.43 1.84 28.21
N VAL A 460 -6.71 0.79 27.42
CA VAL A 460 -7.67 0.85 26.31
C VAL A 460 -9.10 1.02 26.85
N THR A 461 -9.99 1.54 26.02
CA THR A 461 -11.40 1.75 26.37
C THR A 461 -12.16 0.43 26.48
N GLU A 462 -13.36 0.45 27.08
CA GLU A 462 -14.22 -0.75 27.14
C GLU A 462 -14.61 -1.25 25.74
N TYR A 463 -14.83 -0.34 24.79
CA TYR A 463 -15.09 -0.70 23.39
C TYR A 463 -13.91 -1.45 22.77
N GLU A 464 -12.70 -0.91 22.89
CA GLU A 464 -11.48 -1.51 22.35
C GLU A 464 -11.16 -2.85 23.03
N ALA A 465 -11.37 -2.97 24.35
CA ALA A 465 -11.19 -4.22 25.07
C ALA A 465 -12.16 -5.31 24.59
N LYS A 466 -13.45 -4.99 24.39
CA LYS A 466 -14.43 -5.93 23.83
C LYS A 466 -14.08 -6.32 22.39
N ALA A 467 -13.64 -5.37 21.57
CA ALA A 467 -13.22 -5.64 20.20
C ALA A 467 -11.96 -6.52 20.15
N LEU A 468 -11.00 -6.29 21.06
CA LEU A 468 -9.80 -7.11 21.22
C LEU A 468 -10.12 -8.55 21.60
N GLU A 469 -11.09 -8.77 22.49
CA GLU A 469 -11.53 -10.14 22.81
C GLU A 469 -12.27 -10.79 21.64
N ALA A 470 -13.13 -10.03 20.94
CA ALA A 470 -13.91 -10.55 19.81
C ALA A 470 -13.02 -10.99 18.62
N LEU A 471 -11.95 -10.25 18.32
CA LEU A 471 -11.10 -10.56 17.18
C LEU A 471 -10.24 -11.83 17.36
N LYS A 472 -9.93 -12.21 18.61
CA LYS A 472 -9.00 -13.31 18.90
C LYS A 472 -9.45 -14.63 18.31
N ALA A 473 -10.75 -14.91 18.33
CA ALA A 473 -11.31 -16.16 17.77
C ALA A 473 -11.09 -16.26 16.25
N GLU A 474 -11.36 -15.19 15.50
CA GLU A 474 -11.16 -15.15 14.05
C GLU A 474 -9.67 -15.17 13.67
N LEU A 475 -8.85 -14.45 14.45
CA LEU A 475 -7.41 -14.42 14.24
C LEU A 475 -6.78 -15.79 14.53
N LYS A 476 -7.19 -16.46 15.61
CA LYS A 476 -6.75 -17.82 15.94
C LYS A 476 -7.07 -18.81 14.81
N ALA A 477 -8.31 -18.80 14.31
CA ALA A 477 -8.70 -19.68 13.21
C ALA A 477 -7.87 -19.42 11.94
N SER A 478 -7.55 -18.15 11.65
CA SER A 478 -6.70 -17.78 10.51
C SER A 478 -5.26 -18.27 10.68
N ILE A 479 -4.72 -18.17 11.89
CA ILE A 479 -3.38 -18.67 12.24
C ILE A 479 -3.32 -20.18 12.09
N GLU A 480 -4.25 -20.89 12.73
CA GLU A 480 -4.33 -22.36 12.71
C GLU A 480 -4.44 -22.87 11.27
N LYS A 481 -5.28 -22.24 10.44
CA LYS A 481 -5.41 -22.58 9.02
C LYS A 481 -4.08 -22.47 8.26
N GLY A 482 -3.28 -21.44 8.54
CA GLY A 482 -1.97 -21.25 7.94
C GLY A 482 -0.96 -22.31 8.39
N ILE A 483 -0.91 -22.59 9.69
CA ILE A 483 -0.02 -23.61 10.28
C ILE A 483 -0.37 -25.00 9.73
N GLU A 484 -1.65 -25.36 9.71
CA GLU A 484 -2.13 -26.64 9.18
C GLU A 484 -1.76 -26.82 7.71
N PHE A 485 -1.88 -25.77 6.89
CA PHE A 485 -1.47 -25.85 5.50
C PHE A 485 0.02 -26.20 5.38
N ALA A 486 0.89 -25.51 6.12
CA ALA A 486 2.33 -25.76 6.08
C ALA A 486 2.70 -27.18 6.55
N HIS A 487 2.02 -27.70 7.58
CA HIS A 487 2.26 -29.06 8.10
C HIS A 487 1.74 -30.16 7.17
N LYS A 488 0.57 -29.96 6.54
CA LYS A 488 0.02 -30.92 5.55
C LYS A 488 0.98 -31.14 4.37
N GLN A 489 1.66 -30.08 3.93
CA GLN A 489 2.62 -30.17 2.83
C GLN A 489 3.92 -30.90 3.23
N GLN A 490 4.35 -30.78 4.48
CA GLN A 490 5.50 -31.52 5.00
C GLN A 490 5.22 -33.03 5.04
N GLY A 491 4.01 -33.44 5.45
CA GLY A 491 3.59 -34.83 5.45
C GLY A 491 3.55 -35.45 4.06
N ALA A 492 3.09 -34.70 3.05
CA ALA A 492 3.07 -35.15 1.66
C ALA A 492 4.49 -35.34 1.08
N ALA A 493 5.44 -34.47 1.42
CA ALA A 493 6.83 -34.56 0.96
C ALA A 493 7.63 -35.68 1.65
N ALA A 494 7.25 -36.11 2.85
CA ALA A 494 7.89 -37.24 3.56
C ALA A 494 7.35 -38.62 3.15
N SER A 495 6.22 -38.66 2.44
CA SER A 495 5.56 -39.90 1.96
C SER A 495 5.89 -40.27 0.50
N VAL A 496 6.68 -39.45 -0.18
CA VAL A 496 7.26 -39.69 -1.52
C VAL A 496 8.75 -39.92 -1.34
#